data_AF-A0A359MXZ8-F1
#
_entry.id   AF-A0A359MXZ8-F1
#
_cell.length_a   1.000
_cell.length_b   1.000
_cell.length_c   1.000
_cell.angle_alpha   90.00
_cell.angle_beta   90.00
_cell.angle_gamma   90.00
#
_symmetry.space_group_name_H-M   'P 1'
#
loop_
_entity.id
_entity.type
_entity.pdbx_description
1 polymer ?
#
loop_
_entity_poly.entity_id
_entity_poly.type
_entity_poly.pdbx_seq_one_letter_code
_entity_poly.pdbx_strand_id
1 'polypeptide(L)'
;MQFVNMCRTSPDTQYSDTCHNSKNLFGCVGLRNKQRHIFNRPYSETDYHQLRQNIIQQMTQAGEYGEFFPAQYSLFGYNETLAHDFFPLTQPEVMARHWLWSTTPQKTYVDKVVSAPDDLARTYSDVTKAVYACSQCQRHYKVIPQEVELYRTLHVQLPTLCSVCRQQARERLRNPWKLFKRQCMCTQTDHSHHGRCEVEFETNYSPDNPAIVYCEGCYQKEIY
;
A
#
# COMPACT_ATOMS: atom_id res chain seq x y z
N MET A 1 9.63 11.75 -14.66
CA MET A 1 8.31 11.67 -14.01
C MET A 1 8.23 12.89 -13.10
N GLN A 2 7.21 13.75 -13.20
CA GLN A 2 7.08 14.94 -12.33
C GLN A 2 5.94 14.66 -11.35
N PHE A 3 6.18 14.83 -10.05
CA PHE A 3 5.24 14.40 -8.99
C PHE A 3 3.89 15.10 -9.13
N VAL A 4 2.83 14.35 -9.43
CA VAL A 4 1.46 14.85 -9.50
C VAL A 4 0.55 13.81 -8.87
N ASN A 5 -0.16 14.20 -7.82
CA ASN A 5 -1.04 13.30 -7.07
C ASN A 5 -2.50 13.75 -7.20
N MET A 6 -3.40 12.82 -7.51
CA MET A 6 -4.85 13.07 -7.57
C MET A 6 -5.30 14.25 -8.46
N CYS A 7 -4.46 14.78 -9.35
CA CYS A 7 -4.84 15.86 -10.25
C CYS A 7 -5.51 15.30 -11.51
N ARG A 8 -6.77 15.67 -11.73
CA ARG A 8 -7.58 15.16 -12.87
C ARG A 8 -7.85 16.27 -13.87
N THR A 9 -7.68 15.97 -15.16
CA THR A 9 -7.90 16.92 -16.25
C THR A 9 -7.09 18.19 -16.04
N SER A 10 -5.82 18.02 -15.66
CA SER A 10 -4.96 19.14 -15.29
C SER A 10 -3.61 19.12 -16.02
N PRO A 11 -3.56 19.57 -17.30
CA PRO A 11 -2.33 19.55 -18.07
C PRO A 11 -1.30 20.53 -17.51
N ASP A 12 -0.02 20.29 -17.82
CA ASP A 12 1.09 21.17 -17.44
C ASP A 12 1.15 21.46 -15.93
N THR A 13 0.90 20.41 -15.14
CA THR A 13 0.90 20.44 -13.67
C THR A 13 2.12 19.68 -13.15
N GLN A 14 2.86 20.27 -12.21
CA GLN A 14 4.04 19.66 -11.58
C GLN A 14 4.02 19.91 -10.06
N TYR A 15 4.55 18.96 -9.28
CA TYR A 15 4.63 19.00 -7.81
C TYR A 15 3.31 19.41 -7.14
N SER A 16 2.18 18.95 -7.67
CA SER A 16 0.86 19.42 -7.25
C SER A 16 -0.04 18.25 -6.83
N ASP A 17 -0.93 18.53 -5.89
CA ASP A 17 -1.84 17.54 -5.31
C ASP A 17 -3.30 18.00 -5.36
N THR A 18 -4.22 17.09 -5.74
CA THR A 18 -5.67 17.30 -5.63
C THR A 18 -6.16 18.53 -6.42
N CYS A 19 -5.48 18.86 -7.52
CA CYS A 19 -5.86 19.95 -8.42
C CYS A 19 -6.69 19.44 -9.60
N HIS A 20 -7.88 19.99 -9.82
CA HIS A 20 -8.83 19.50 -10.83
C HIS A 20 -9.19 20.55 -11.87
N ASN A 21 -9.32 20.13 -13.13
CA ASN A 21 -9.70 20.98 -14.25
C ASN A 21 -8.88 22.28 -14.31
N SER A 22 -7.58 22.18 -14.10
CA SER A 22 -6.68 23.33 -13.92
C SER A 22 -5.42 23.16 -14.76
N LYS A 23 -4.80 24.22 -15.25
CA LYS A 23 -3.62 24.09 -16.13
C LYS A 23 -2.48 25.02 -15.74
N ASN A 24 -1.25 24.69 -16.10
CA ASN A 24 -0.08 25.50 -15.75
C ASN A 24 0.01 25.70 -14.23
N LEU A 25 0.25 24.61 -13.51
CA LEU A 25 0.36 24.60 -12.05
C LEU A 25 1.74 24.11 -11.61
N PHE A 26 2.31 24.73 -10.60
CA PHE A 26 3.55 24.27 -9.96
C PHE A 26 3.43 24.37 -8.43
N GLY A 27 3.62 23.26 -7.72
CA GLY A 27 3.59 23.30 -6.25
C GLY A 27 2.20 23.59 -5.65
N CYS A 28 1.11 23.31 -6.37
CA CYS A 28 -0.24 23.71 -5.97
C CYS A 28 -1.01 22.57 -5.30
N VAL A 29 -1.89 22.91 -4.35
CA VAL A 29 -2.72 21.95 -3.62
C VAL A 29 -4.19 22.37 -3.65
N GLY A 30 -5.08 21.48 -4.09
CA GLY A 30 -6.53 21.65 -3.94
C GLY A 30 -7.20 22.67 -4.87
N LEU A 31 -6.53 23.12 -5.93
CA LEU A 31 -7.09 24.10 -6.86
C LEU A 31 -8.15 23.49 -7.80
N ARG A 32 -9.17 24.27 -8.15
CA ARG A 32 -10.22 23.87 -9.11
C ARG A 32 -10.50 24.99 -10.11
N ASN A 33 -10.53 24.66 -11.40
CA ASN A 33 -10.79 25.63 -12.48
C ASN A 33 -9.82 26.83 -12.46
N LYS A 34 -8.54 26.59 -12.14
CA LYS A 34 -7.51 27.63 -12.05
C LYS A 34 -6.43 27.44 -13.11
N GLN A 35 -5.69 28.51 -13.38
CA GLN A 35 -4.55 28.44 -14.28
C GLN A 35 -3.43 29.39 -13.89
N ARG A 36 -2.19 29.03 -14.22
CA ARG A 36 -0.99 29.86 -13.97
C ARG A 36 -0.84 30.17 -12.48
N HIS A 37 -0.78 29.12 -11.67
CA HIS A 37 -0.54 29.26 -10.23
C HIS A 37 0.74 28.56 -9.81
N ILE A 38 1.48 29.21 -8.92
CA ILE A 38 2.64 28.64 -8.24
C ILE A 38 2.38 28.75 -6.74
N PHE A 39 2.50 27.64 -6.00
CA PHE A 39 2.18 27.59 -4.55
C PHE A 39 0.82 28.20 -4.20
N ASN A 40 -0.21 27.84 -4.98
CA ASN A 40 -1.59 28.35 -4.89
C ASN A 40 -1.78 29.85 -5.15
N ARG A 41 -0.77 30.58 -5.62
CA ARG A 41 -0.89 32.00 -5.95
C ARG A 41 -1.01 32.22 -7.46
N PRO A 42 -1.94 33.08 -7.93
CA PRO A 42 -2.07 33.40 -9.35
C PRO A 42 -0.92 34.28 -9.84
N TYR A 43 -0.49 34.07 -11.07
CA TYR A 43 0.49 34.90 -11.75
C TYR A 43 0.02 35.28 -13.15
N SER A 44 0.58 36.37 -13.69
CA SER A 44 0.51 36.64 -15.13
C SER A 44 1.20 35.51 -15.91
N GLU A 45 0.99 35.44 -17.21
CA GLU A 45 1.62 34.42 -18.05
C GLU A 45 3.15 34.52 -18.05
N THR A 46 3.67 35.73 -18.25
CA THR A 46 5.11 36.00 -18.23
C THR A 46 5.73 35.66 -16.89
N ASP A 47 5.11 36.11 -15.80
CA ASP A 47 5.65 35.91 -14.45
C ASP A 47 5.59 34.44 -14.05
N TYR A 48 4.54 33.72 -14.45
CA TYR A 48 4.42 32.28 -14.23
C TYR A 48 5.58 31.53 -14.89
N HIS A 49 5.85 31.78 -16.17
CA HIS A 49 6.90 31.07 -16.91
C HIS A 49 8.29 31.39 -16.35
N GLN A 50 8.57 32.66 -16.04
CA GLN A 50 9.84 33.08 -15.46
C GLN A 50 10.06 32.48 -14.07
N LEU A 51 9.10 32.62 -13.16
CA LEU A 51 9.22 32.11 -11.80
C LEU A 51 9.33 30.58 -11.78
N ARG A 52 8.52 29.89 -12.59
CA ARG A 52 8.61 28.43 -12.74
C ARG A 52 10.00 28.00 -13.22
N GLN A 53 10.55 28.67 -14.23
CA GLN A 53 11.88 28.33 -14.74
C GLN A 53 12.96 28.52 -13.67
N ASN A 54 12.91 29.62 -12.92
CA ASN A 54 13.85 29.90 -11.84
C ASN A 54 13.78 28.82 -10.73
N ILE A 55 12.57 28.43 -10.33
CA ILE A 55 12.37 27.36 -9.33
C ILE A 55 12.95 26.04 -9.84
N ILE A 56 12.66 25.66 -11.09
CA ILE A 56 13.18 24.42 -11.69
C ILE A 56 14.70 24.43 -11.74
N GLN A 57 15.31 25.55 -12.11
CA GLN A 57 16.77 25.68 -12.15
C GLN A 57 17.39 25.47 -10.77
N GLN A 58 16.83 26.09 -9.73
CA GLN A 58 17.30 25.93 -8.35
C GLN A 58 17.14 24.47 -7.87
N MET A 59 15.97 23.87 -8.09
CA MET A 59 15.73 22.46 -7.74
C MET A 59 16.67 21.52 -8.51
N THR A 60 16.98 21.82 -9.77
CA THR A 60 17.91 21.01 -10.57
C THR A 60 19.33 21.09 -10.02
N GLN A 61 19.79 22.29 -9.64
CA GLN A 61 21.10 22.49 -9.00
C GLN A 61 21.20 21.77 -7.65
N ALA A 62 20.09 21.71 -6.91
CA ALA A 62 19.99 20.98 -5.65
C ALA A 62 19.82 19.45 -5.83
N GLY A 63 19.61 18.95 -7.06
CA GLY A 63 19.31 17.55 -7.32
C GLY A 63 17.92 17.10 -6.88
N GLU A 64 17.00 18.04 -6.64
CA GLU A 64 15.64 17.78 -6.16
C GLU A 64 14.62 17.68 -7.31
N TYR A 65 14.94 18.24 -8.48
CA TYR A 65 14.01 18.24 -9.60
C TYR A 65 13.88 16.85 -10.23
N GLY A 66 12.72 16.24 -10.10
CA GLY A 66 12.36 14.92 -10.62
C GLY A 66 12.23 13.88 -9.51
N GLU A 67 12.73 14.20 -8.32
CA GLU A 67 12.70 13.32 -7.16
C GLU A 67 11.37 13.41 -6.41
N PHE A 68 11.08 12.36 -5.63
CA PHE A 68 9.98 12.38 -4.68
C PHE A 68 10.30 13.30 -3.49
N PHE A 69 9.26 13.75 -2.79
CA PHE A 69 9.46 14.45 -1.53
C PHE A 69 10.28 13.57 -0.55
N PRO A 70 11.31 14.13 0.10
CA PRO A 70 12.09 13.40 1.09
C PRO A 70 11.21 12.77 2.18
N ALA A 71 11.45 11.51 2.49
CA ALA A 71 10.66 10.75 3.48
C ALA A 71 10.68 11.38 4.89
N GLN A 72 11.70 12.20 5.20
CA GLN A 72 11.79 12.97 6.45
C GLN A 72 10.63 13.97 6.65
N TYR A 73 9.96 14.39 5.57
CA TYR A 73 8.79 15.27 5.64
C TYR A 73 7.47 14.52 5.84
N SER A 74 7.49 13.19 5.88
CA SER A 74 6.33 12.39 6.22
C SER A 74 5.85 12.74 7.64
N LEU A 75 4.53 12.88 7.81
CA LEU A 75 3.93 13.04 9.14
C LEU A 75 3.74 11.71 9.88
N PHE A 76 4.01 10.60 9.20
CA PHE A 76 3.82 9.24 9.71
C PHE A 76 5.15 8.53 9.88
N GLY A 77 5.24 7.69 10.93
CA GLY A 77 6.36 6.77 11.09
C GLY A 77 6.32 5.69 10.02
N TYR A 78 7.48 5.22 9.57
CA TYR A 78 7.61 4.22 8.51
C TYR A 78 6.74 2.99 8.78
N ASN A 79 6.75 2.49 10.02
CA ASN A 79 5.99 1.34 10.53
C ASN A 79 4.47 1.52 10.55
N GLU A 80 3.95 2.70 10.28
CA GLU A 80 2.51 2.96 10.16
C GLU A 80 2.07 3.13 8.69
N THR A 81 3.03 3.21 7.77
CA THR A 81 2.75 3.37 6.35
C THR A 81 2.64 2.02 5.64
N LEU A 82 1.96 2.00 4.51
CA LEU A 82 1.93 0.85 3.61
C LEU A 82 3.33 0.41 3.14
N ALA A 83 4.32 1.32 3.16
CA ALA A 83 5.69 0.96 2.78
C ALA A 83 6.26 -0.14 3.70
N HIS A 84 5.91 -0.15 4.99
CA HIS A 84 6.34 -1.20 5.92
C HIS A 84 5.65 -2.54 5.65
N ASP A 85 4.41 -2.53 5.16
CA ASP A 85 3.68 -3.77 4.81
C ASP A 85 4.32 -4.45 3.59
N PHE A 86 4.80 -3.66 2.61
CA PHE A 86 5.42 -4.18 1.39
C PHE A 86 6.94 -4.39 1.52
N PHE A 87 7.62 -3.54 2.28
CA PHE A 87 9.06 -3.51 2.46
C PHE A 87 9.39 -3.41 3.95
N PRO A 88 9.19 -4.50 4.71
CA PRO A 88 9.39 -4.46 6.15
C PRO A 88 10.85 -4.13 6.48
N LEU A 89 11.04 -3.06 7.24
CA LEU A 89 12.32 -2.64 7.80
C LEU A 89 12.26 -2.68 9.33
N THR A 90 13.37 -3.03 9.96
CA THR A 90 13.54 -2.94 11.40
C THR A 90 13.70 -1.49 11.84
N GLN A 91 13.41 -1.21 13.12
CA GLN A 91 13.58 0.13 13.67
C GLN A 91 15.01 0.67 13.49
N PRO A 92 16.10 -0.08 13.75
CA PRO A 92 17.46 0.39 13.51
C PRO A 92 17.72 0.76 12.04
N GLU A 93 17.19 -0.02 11.10
CA GLU A 93 17.32 0.24 9.67
C GLU A 93 16.62 1.53 9.24
N VAL A 94 15.43 1.80 9.78
CA VAL A 94 14.67 3.03 9.52
C VAL A 94 15.41 4.23 10.10
N MET A 95 15.90 4.11 11.33
CA MET A 95 16.66 5.19 11.99
C MET A 95 17.97 5.52 11.28
N ALA A 96 18.68 4.51 10.76
CA ALA A 96 19.89 4.72 9.95
C ALA A 96 19.63 5.51 8.66
N ARG A 97 18.39 5.50 8.17
CA ARG A 97 17.94 6.27 6.99
C ARG A 97 17.40 7.67 7.35
N HIS A 98 17.47 8.06 8.63
CA HIS A 98 16.90 9.30 9.15
C HIS A 98 15.38 9.42 8.92
N TRP A 99 14.69 8.28 8.92
CA TRP A 99 13.23 8.21 8.79
C TRP A 99 12.56 8.11 10.17
N LEU A 100 11.31 8.54 10.24
CA LEU A 100 10.53 8.47 11.47
C LEU A 100 10.09 7.04 11.77
N TRP A 101 10.09 6.67 13.05
CA TRP A 101 9.50 5.43 13.56
C TRP A 101 8.48 5.78 14.64
N SER A 102 7.24 5.35 14.47
CA SER A 102 6.18 5.64 15.43
C SER A 102 6.26 4.71 16.64
N THR A 103 6.21 5.32 17.81
CA THR A 103 6.23 4.67 19.13
C THR A 103 4.90 4.83 19.86
N THR A 104 3.85 5.30 19.19
CA THR A 104 2.54 5.55 19.81
C THR A 104 2.05 4.28 20.52
N PRO A 105 1.92 4.30 21.86
CA PRO A 105 1.48 3.13 22.60
C PRO A 105 0.02 2.83 22.28
N GLN A 106 -0.31 1.55 22.17
CA GLN A 106 -1.69 1.15 21.94
C GLN A 106 -2.51 1.33 23.23
N LYS A 107 -3.72 1.86 23.09
CA LYS A 107 -4.65 1.99 24.20
C LYS A 107 -5.07 0.60 24.68
N THR A 108 -4.75 0.29 25.93
CA THR A 108 -5.18 -0.93 26.62
C THR A 108 -6.41 -0.66 27.47
N TYR A 109 -7.36 -1.59 27.47
CA TYR A 109 -8.64 -1.51 28.18
C TYR A 109 -8.85 -2.78 29.01
N VAL A 110 -8.15 -2.92 30.13
CA VAL A 110 -8.06 -4.20 30.89
C VAL A 110 -9.41 -4.63 31.47
N ASP A 111 -10.22 -3.69 31.98
CA ASP A 111 -11.44 -4.01 32.74
C ASP A 111 -12.67 -4.37 31.88
N LYS A 112 -12.53 -4.39 30.55
CA LYS A 112 -13.66 -4.59 29.61
C LYS A 112 -13.43 -5.74 28.63
N VAL A 113 -12.35 -6.48 28.81
CA VAL A 113 -11.92 -7.54 27.88
C VAL A 113 -12.72 -8.80 28.12
N VAL A 114 -13.39 -9.27 27.08
CA VAL A 114 -13.93 -10.62 27.00
C VAL A 114 -13.12 -11.44 26.00
N SER A 115 -13.06 -12.75 26.20
CA SER A 115 -12.56 -13.67 25.19
C SER A 115 -13.38 -13.54 23.90
N ALA A 116 -12.75 -13.85 22.77
CA ALA A 116 -13.38 -13.79 21.45
C ALA A 116 -14.75 -14.48 21.47
N PRO A 117 -15.77 -13.89 20.83
CA PRO A 117 -17.14 -14.35 20.99
C PRO A 117 -17.30 -15.73 20.34
N ASP A 118 -17.89 -16.67 21.07
CA ASP A 118 -18.35 -17.94 20.53
C ASP A 118 -19.72 -17.70 19.86
N ASP A 119 -19.83 -17.98 18.57
CA ASP A 119 -20.82 -17.40 17.65
C ASP A 119 -22.29 -17.78 17.91
N LEU A 120 -22.56 -18.73 18.81
CA LEU A 120 -23.88 -19.35 18.90
C LEU A 120 -24.76 -18.87 20.07
N ALA A 121 -24.31 -17.95 20.91
CA ALA A 121 -25.00 -17.64 22.18
C ALA A 121 -25.24 -16.16 22.52
N ARG A 122 -24.78 -15.18 21.72
CA ARG A 122 -24.84 -13.76 22.14
C ARG A 122 -25.78 -12.92 21.28
N THR A 123 -26.60 -12.11 21.95
CA THR A 123 -27.49 -11.15 21.29
C THR A 123 -26.67 -10.03 20.63
N TYR A 124 -27.22 -9.40 19.59
CA TYR A 124 -26.56 -8.33 18.82
C TYR A 124 -26.02 -7.18 19.70
N SER A 125 -26.71 -6.88 20.81
CA SER A 125 -26.33 -5.83 21.75
C SER A 125 -25.10 -6.19 22.59
N ASP A 126 -24.85 -7.47 22.83
CA ASP A 126 -23.75 -7.90 23.71
C ASP A 126 -22.42 -7.87 22.98
N VAL A 127 -22.43 -8.23 21.69
CA VAL A 127 -21.23 -8.25 20.84
C VAL A 127 -20.68 -6.84 20.62
N THR A 128 -21.55 -5.88 20.37
CA THR A 128 -21.15 -4.51 19.99
C THR A 128 -20.71 -3.65 21.18
N LYS A 129 -21.10 -4.03 22.41
CA LYS A 129 -20.70 -3.33 23.65
C LYS A 129 -19.39 -3.85 24.24
N ALA A 130 -19.01 -5.08 23.91
CA ALA A 130 -17.83 -5.75 24.41
C ALA A 130 -16.52 -5.20 23.83
N VAL A 131 -15.43 -5.37 24.56
CA VAL A 131 -14.05 -5.21 24.06
C VAL A 131 -13.41 -6.59 24.03
N TYR A 132 -12.83 -6.96 22.91
CA TYR A 132 -12.21 -8.28 22.70
C TYR A 132 -10.69 -8.18 22.69
N ALA A 133 -10.00 -9.22 23.12
CA ALA A 133 -8.55 -9.36 22.95
C ALA A 133 -8.22 -10.26 21.75
N CYS A 134 -7.31 -9.79 20.89
CA CYS A 134 -6.82 -10.53 19.73
C CYS A 134 -6.05 -11.77 20.18
N SER A 135 -6.39 -12.95 19.65
CA SER A 135 -5.71 -14.21 19.99
C SER A 135 -4.21 -14.21 19.65
N GLN A 136 -3.78 -13.46 18.64
CA GLN A 136 -2.39 -13.43 18.17
C GLN A 136 -1.52 -12.37 18.86
N CYS A 137 -2.02 -11.14 19.00
CA CYS A 137 -1.21 -10.00 19.46
C CYS A 137 -1.72 -9.37 20.76
N GLN A 138 -2.79 -9.92 21.34
CA GLN A 138 -3.45 -9.43 22.56
C GLN A 138 -3.98 -7.99 22.48
N ARG A 139 -3.95 -7.37 21.30
CA ARG A 139 -4.53 -6.04 21.05
C ARG A 139 -6.03 -6.05 21.28
N HIS A 140 -6.53 -5.00 21.91
CA HIS A 140 -7.95 -4.86 22.16
C HIS A 140 -8.66 -4.31 20.92
N TYR A 141 -9.81 -4.87 20.57
CA TYR A 141 -10.64 -4.44 19.44
C TYR A 141 -12.12 -4.53 19.76
N LYS A 142 -12.94 -3.86 18.95
CA LYS A 142 -14.40 -3.91 19.01
C LYS A 142 -14.93 -4.42 17.69
N VAL A 143 -16.10 -5.04 17.73
CA VAL A 143 -16.88 -5.39 16.55
C VAL A 143 -18.04 -4.40 16.46
N ILE A 144 -18.16 -3.69 15.33
CA ILE A 144 -19.23 -2.71 15.15
C ILE A 144 -20.52 -3.38 14.65
N PRO A 145 -21.70 -2.75 14.83
CA PRO A 145 -22.96 -3.36 14.43
C PRO A 145 -23.02 -3.74 12.94
N GLN A 146 -22.41 -2.93 12.07
CA GLN A 146 -22.29 -3.20 10.64
C GLN A 146 -21.43 -4.44 10.33
N GLU A 147 -20.38 -4.69 11.12
CA GLU A 147 -19.58 -5.91 10.97
C GLU A 147 -20.43 -7.13 11.35
N VAL A 148 -21.14 -7.10 12.49
CA VAL A 148 -21.99 -8.22 12.94
C VAL A 148 -23.01 -8.61 11.87
N GLU A 149 -23.68 -7.63 11.26
CA GLU A 149 -24.67 -7.89 10.20
C GLU A 149 -24.03 -8.53 8.96
N LEU A 150 -22.84 -8.06 8.57
CA LEU A 150 -22.08 -8.66 7.48
C LEU A 150 -21.73 -10.13 7.76
N TYR A 151 -21.20 -10.46 8.94
CA TYR A 151 -20.84 -11.85 9.29
C TYR A 151 -22.06 -12.78 9.28
N ARG A 152 -23.22 -12.29 9.74
CA ARG A 152 -24.49 -13.05 9.69
C ARG A 152 -24.96 -13.30 8.26
N THR A 153 -24.95 -12.27 7.43
CA THR A 153 -25.38 -12.37 6.03
C THR A 153 -24.50 -13.35 5.25
N LEU A 154 -23.20 -13.37 5.57
CA LEU A 154 -22.23 -14.29 4.96
C LEU A 154 -22.21 -15.68 5.62
N HIS A 155 -22.98 -15.90 6.70
CA HIS A 155 -22.97 -17.13 7.48
C HIS A 155 -21.56 -17.56 7.95
N VAL A 156 -20.74 -16.59 8.37
CA VAL A 156 -19.38 -16.82 8.86
C VAL A 156 -19.21 -16.38 10.31
N GLN A 157 -18.19 -16.94 10.95
CA GLN A 157 -17.86 -16.69 12.34
C GLN A 157 -17.31 -15.28 12.60
N LEU A 158 -17.58 -14.74 13.78
CA LEU A 158 -16.98 -13.50 14.23
C LEU A 158 -15.46 -13.62 14.37
N PRO A 159 -14.71 -12.53 14.10
CA PRO A 159 -13.27 -12.60 14.07
C PRO A 159 -12.69 -12.74 15.49
N THR A 160 -11.77 -13.68 15.67
CA THR A 160 -10.92 -13.84 16.87
C THR A 160 -9.64 -12.98 16.82
N LEU A 161 -9.36 -12.41 15.64
CA LEU A 161 -8.22 -11.55 15.36
C LEU A 161 -8.64 -10.08 15.23
N CYS A 162 -7.82 -9.16 15.72
CA CYS A 162 -8.04 -7.73 15.51
C CYS A 162 -7.87 -7.35 14.02
N SER A 163 -8.36 -6.16 13.65
CA SER A 163 -8.31 -5.67 12.26
C SER A 163 -6.90 -5.72 11.65
N VAL A 164 -5.86 -5.36 12.42
CA VAL A 164 -4.47 -5.37 11.97
C VAL A 164 -3.98 -6.79 11.69
N CYS A 165 -4.18 -7.74 12.61
CA CYS A 165 -3.75 -9.13 12.38
C CYS A 165 -4.54 -9.77 11.23
N ARG A 166 -5.84 -9.45 11.08
CA ARG A 166 -6.63 -9.87 9.91
C ARG A 166 -6.06 -9.31 8.60
N GLN A 167 -5.65 -8.05 8.59
CA GLN A 167 -5.01 -7.44 7.43
C GLN A 167 -3.69 -8.13 7.09
N GLN A 168 -2.82 -8.31 8.09
CA GLN A 168 -1.53 -9.00 7.91
C GLN A 168 -1.71 -10.45 7.42
N ALA A 169 -2.72 -11.17 7.92
CA ALA A 169 -3.04 -12.50 7.44
C ALA A 169 -3.44 -12.49 5.96
N ARG A 170 -4.26 -11.51 5.52
CA ARG A 170 -4.60 -11.34 4.10
C ARG A 170 -3.39 -10.96 3.24
N GLU A 171 -2.52 -10.10 3.74
CA GLU A 171 -1.31 -9.69 3.03
C GLU A 171 -0.37 -10.87 2.80
N ARG A 172 -0.25 -11.79 3.77
CA ARG A 172 0.53 -13.04 3.62
C ARG A 172 0.00 -13.99 2.55
N LEU A 173 -1.27 -13.87 2.15
CA LEU A 173 -1.84 -14.63 1.03
C LEU A 173 -1.45 -14.04 -0.33
N ARG A 174 -0.93 -12.81 -0.37
CA ARG A 174 -0.49 -12.17 -1.60
C ARG A 174 0.95 -12.56 -1.89
N ASN A 175 1.25 -12.72 -3.17
CA ASN A 175 2.64 -12.86 -3.59
C ASN A 175 3.42 -11.57 -3.28
N PRO A 176 4.70 -11.69 -2.90
CA PRO A 176 5.54 -10.55 -2.56
C PRO A 176 5.72 -9.62 -3.77
N TRP A 177 5.97 -8.34 -3.50
CA TRP A 177 6.38 -7.35 -4.50
C TRP A 177 7.87 -7.49 -4.83
N LYS A 178 8.28 -8.70 -5.16
CA LYS A 178 9.65 -9.06 -5.51
C LYS A 178 9.60 -10.06 -6.66
N LEU A 179 10.36 -9.77 -7.70
CA LEU A 179 10.57 -10.70 -8.81
C LEU A 179 11.77 -11.59 -8.50
N PHE A 180 11.59 -12.87 -8.77
CA PHE A 180 12.59 -13.90 -8.66
C PHE A 180 12.82 -14.48 -10.05
N LYS A 181 14.09 -14.67 -10.41
CA LYS A 181 14.45 -15.45 -11.58
C LYS A 181 14.16 -16.92 -11.29
N ARG A 182 13.37 -17.56 -12.14
CA ARG A 182 13.08 -19.00 -12.08
C ARG A 182 13.18 -19.61 -13.46
N GLN A 183 13.47 -20.91 -13.48
CA GLN A 183 13.37 -21.74 -14.67
C GLN A 183 12.04 -22.49 -14.66
N CYS A 184 11.46 -22.69 -15.84
CA CYS A 184 10.28 -23.51 -16.02
C CYS A 184 10.42 -24.88 -15.34
N MET A 185 9.35 -25.31 -14.66
CA MET A 185 9.29 -26.58 -13.95
C MET A 185 8.61 -27.69 -14.79
N CYS A 186 8.32 -27.43 -16.06
CA CYS A 186 7.70 -28.40 -16.93
C CYS A 186 8.70 -29.51 -17.30
N THR A 187 8.25 -30.76 -17.17
CA THR A 187 9.00 -31.99 -17.53
C THR A 187 8.23 -32.87 -18.51
N GLN A 188 7.11 -32.36 -19.04
CA GLN A 188 6.26 -33.09 -19.97
C GLN A 188 6.97 -33.31 -21.31
N THR A 189 6.79 -34.50 -21.88
CA THR A 189 7.48 -34.92 -23.13
C THR A 189 6.73 -34.55 -24.41
N ASP A 190 5.44 -34.20 -24.29
CA ASP A 190 4.56 -33.74 -25.38
C ASP A 190 4.68 -32.23 -25.65
N HIS A 191 5.47 -31.53 -24.84
CA HIS A 191 5.78 -30.11 -25.01
C HIS A 191 6.98 -29.89 -25.95
N SER A 192 7.25 -28.62 -26.31
CA SER A 192 8.31 -28.25 -27.27
C SER A 192 9.74 -28.34 -26.68
N HIS A 193 9.96 -29.18 -25.68
CA HIS A 193 11.25 -29.35 -25.01
C HIS A 193 11.53 -30.83 -24.72
N HIS A 194 12.80 -31.20 -24.68
CA HIS A 194 13.23 -32.55 -24.31
C HIS A 194 13.67 -32.56 -22.84
N GLY A 195 12.97 -33.32 -22.00
CA GLY A 195 13.21 -33.33 -20.55
C GLY A 195 12.65 -32.08 -19.89
N ARG A 196 13.45 -31.39 -19.07
CA ARG A 196 13.01 -30.18 -18.37
C ARG A 196 13.10 -28.96 -19.30
N CYS A 197 12.05 -28.15 -19.33
CA CYS A 197 12.02 -26.91 -20.08
C CYS A 197 13.09 -25.92 -19.60
N GLU A 198 13.91 -25.42 -20.53
CA GLU A 198 15.06 -24.56 -20.23
C GLU A 198 14.70 -23.07 -20.09
N VAL A 199 13.46 -22.68 -20.41
CA VAL A 199 13.03 -21.27 -20.42
C VAL A 199 13.11 -20.67 -19.01
N GLU A 200 13.85 -19.58 -18.89
CA GLU A 200 13.94 -18.75 -17.69
C GLU A 200 13.03 -17.53 -17.81
N PHE A 201 12.44 -17.12 -16.68
CA PHE A 201 11.57 -15.95 -16.60
C PHE A 201 11.58 -15.37 -15.18
N GLU A 202 11.03 -14.17 -15.06
CA GLU A 202 10.83 -13.51 -13.78
C GLU A 202 9.40 -13.74 -13.28
N THR A 203 9.28 -14.09 -12.00
CA THR A 203 7.99 -14.37 -11.38
C THR A 203 7.96 -13.94 -9.92
N ASN A 204 6.78 -13.70 -9.37
CA ASN A 204 6.59 -13.33 -7.97
C ASN A 204 6.52 -14.55 -7.03
N TYR A 205 6.63 -15.77 -7.56
CA TYR A 205 6.77 -16.99 -6.77
C TYR A 205 8.23 -17.16 -6.35
N SER A 206 8.51 -17.05 -5.04
CA SER A 206 9.86 -17.29 -4.50
C SER A 206 10.34 -18.72 -4.78
N PRO A 207 11.65 -18.99 -4.92
CA PRO A 207 12.18 -20.34 -5.11
C PRO A 207 11.69 -21.35 -4.05
N ASP A 208 11.50 -20.90 -2.81
CA ASP A 208 10.99 -21.71 -1.69
C ASP A 208 9.49 -22.00 -1.78
N ASN A 209 8.76 -21.34 -2.68
CA ASN A 209 7.34 -21.60 -2.88
C ASN A 209 7.15 -22.98 -3.55
N PRO A 210 6.32 -23.86 -2.97
CA PRO A 210 6.13 -25.24 -3.46
C PRO A 210 5.29 -25.33 -4.74
N ALA A 211 4.68 -24.24 -5.21
CA ALA A 211 3.86 -24.24 -6.42
C ALA A 211 4.71 -24.54 -7.67
N ILE A 212 4.12 -25.30 -8.60
CA ILE A 212 4.69 -25.57 -9.91
C ILE A 212 4.52 -24.32 -10.78
N VAL A 213 5.62 -23.83 -11.36
CA VAL A 213 5.60 -22.63 -12.21
C VAL A 213 6.04 -22.97 -13.62
N TYR A 214 5.12 -22.83 -14.58
CA TYR A 214 5.37 -23.05 -16.00
C TYR A 214 5.66 -21.73 -16.72
N CYS A 215 6.43 -21.82 -17.81
CA CYS A 215 6.52 -20.69 -18.75
C CYS A 215 5.19 -20.59 -19.51
N GLU A 216 4.94 -19.44 -20.13
CA GLU A 216 3.69 -19.18 -20.87
C GLU A 216 3.34 -20.30 -21.86
N GLY A 217 4.31 -20.75 -22.66
CA GLY A 217 4.08 -21.80 -23.67
C GLY A 217 3.77 -23.18 -23.09
N CYS A 218 4.39 -23.57 -21.97
CA CYS A 218 4.09 -24.84 -21.31
C CYS A 218 2.76 -24.78 -20.54
N TYR A 219 2.44 -23.62 -19.95
CA TYR A 219 1.17 -23.40 -19.28
C TYR A 219 -0.01 -23.49 -20.25
N GLN A 220 0.12 -22.86 -21.42
CA GLN A 220 -0.92 -22.89 -22.44
C GLN A 220 -1.23 -24.32 -22.90
N LYS A 221 -0.21 -25.14 -23.18
CA LYS A 221 -0.41 -26.53 -23.61
C LYS A 221 -0.98 -27.46 -22.54
N GLU A 222 -0.69 -27.19 -21.26
CA GLU A 222 -1.21 -28.01 -20.16
C GLU A 222 -2.68 -27.70 -19.87
N ILE A 223 -3.09 -26.44 -20.03
CA ILE A 223 -4.43 -25.96 -19.64
C ILE A 223 -5.41 -25.90 -20.82
N TYR A 224 -4.92 -25.70 -22.05
CA TYR A 224 -5.73 -25.55 -23.28
C TYR A 224 -5.33 -26.56 -24.34
#